data_AF-A0A7S0WJC1-F1
#
_entry.id   AF-A0A7S0WJC1-F1
#
_cell.length_a   1.000
_cell.length_b   1.000
_cell.length_c   1.000
_cell.angle_alpha   90.00
_cell.angle_beta   90.00
_cell.angle_gamma   90.00
#
_symmetry.space_group_name_H-M   'P 1'
#
loop_
_entity.id
_entity.type
_entity.pdbx_description
1 polymer ?
#
loop_
_entity_poly.entity_id
_entity_poly.type
_entity_poly.pdbx_seq_one_letter_code
_entity_poly.pdbx_strand_id
1 'polypeptide(L)'
;MARQDPFYIIRGEVTDSLNDVQQKMSRFHGLISTNPERKEIAKQVETECNLIMWQLNELNSAVDVAAENPARFNLTSEELNSRRKWIDNTRRQVNGIKETLKTATAAPQLPPQDNKFQQANDKFLGGEFDKQQLIIKKQDQALDEIEQHVNRIGRMGRAIGEELEQHERLINELDSDVDTTHSRLKATAKKMQEIIRKSGSNTQLGIIVFLIVVLLVLAIFAFN
;
A
#
# COMPACT_ATOMS: atom_id res chain seq x y z
N MET A 1 -20.06 -7.34 -10.21
CA MET A 1 -18.65 -7.68 -10.45
C MET A 1 -17.94 -7.69 -9.11
N ALA A 2 -17.37 -8.81 -8.68
CA ALA A 2 -16.59 -8.85 -7.45
C ALA A 2 -15.37 -7.94 -7.62
N ARG A 3 -15.16 -7.01 -6.68
CA ARG A 3 -13.98 -6.13 -6.67
C ARG A 3 -12.74 -7.02 -6.52
N GLN A 4 -11.84 -6.97 -7.49
CA GLN A 4 -10.60 -7.75 -7.47
C GLN A 4 -9.75 -7.29 -6.28
N ASP A 5 -9.24 -8.23 -5.49
CA ASP A 5 -8.48 -7.90 -4.28
C ASP A 5 -7.19 -7.15 -4.65
N PRO A 6 -7.02 -5.89 -4.20
CA PRO A 6 -5.85 -5.07 -4.53
C PRO A 6 -4.51 -5.72 -4.15
N PHE A 7 -4.50 -6.58 -3.12
CA PHE A 7 -3.30 -7.28 -2.70
C PHE A 7 -2.69 -8.09 -3.84
N TYR A 8 -3.52 -8.81 -4.61
CA TYR A 8 -3.05 -9.70 -5.67
C TYR A 8 -2.58 -8.94 -6.91
N ILE A 9 -3.09 -7.73 -7.14
CA ILE A 9 -2.63 -6.85 -8.22
C ILE A 9 -1.21 -6.38 -7.92
N ILE A 10 -1.01 -5.78 -6.75
CA ILE A 10 0.31 -5.28 -6.32
C ILE A 10 1.29 -6.45 -6.17
N ARG A 11 0.83 -7.62 -5.71
CA ARG A 11 1.65 -8.85 -5.68
C ARG A 11 2.19 -9.20 -7.07
N GLY A 12 1.37 -9.08 -8.11
CA GLY A 12 1.78 -9.28 -9.50
C GLY A 12 2.87 -8.28 -9.89
N GLU A 13 2.63 -7.00 -9.68
CA GLU A 13 3.58 -5.92 -10.00
C GLU A 13 4.93 -6.07 -9.28
N VAL A 14 4.90 -6.43 -7.99
CA VAL A 14 6.10 -6.71 -7.20
C VAL A 14 6.84 -7.94 -7.71
N THR A 15 6.11 -8.97 -8.15
CA THR A 15 6.71 -10.19 -8.72
C THR A 15 7.40 -9.88 -10.04
N ASP A 16 6.76 -9.10 -10.91
CA ASP A 16 7.34 -8.68 -12.19
C ASP A 16 8.58 -7.80 -11.98
N SER A 17 8.51 -6.85 -11.05
CA SER A 17 9.65 -6.01 -10.66
C SER A 17 10.81 -6.84 -10.09
N LEU A 18 10.51 -7.85 -9.27
CA LEU A 18 11.54 -8.75 -8.73
C LEU A 18 12.22 -9.57 -9.84
N ASN A 19 11.46 -10.07 -10.81
CA ASN A 19 12.00 -10.81 -11.96
C ASN A 19 12.93 -9.92 -12.81
N ASP A 20 12.54 -8.66 -13.03
CA ASP A 20 13.34 -7.68 -13.75
C ASP A 20 14.65 -7.37 -13.01
N VAL A 21 14.58 -7.15 -11.69
CA VAL A 21 15.77 -7.00 -10.83
C VAL A 21 16.70 -8.22 -10.93
N GLN A 22 16.16 -9.45 -10.90
CA GLN A 22 16.94 -10.68 -11.03
C GLN A 22 17.62 -10.82 -12.41
N GLN A 23 16.92 -10.42 -13.47
CA GLN A 23 17.48 -10.38 -14.83
C GLN A 23 18.62 -9.37 -14.93
N LYS A 24 18.42 -8.15 -14.39
CA LYS A 24 19.47 -7.12 -14.30
C LYS A 24 20.66 -7.60 -13.49
N MET A 25 20.43 -8.32 -12.38
CA MET A 25 21.51 -8.86 -11.53
C MET A 25 22.31 -9.97 -12.25
N SER A 26 21.65 -10.81 -13.05
CA SER A 26 22.32 -11.81 -13.87
C SER A 26 23.19 -11.17 -14.96
N ARG A 27 22.69 -10.10 -15.60
CA ARG A 27 23.48 -9.28 -16.54
C ARG A 27 24.66 -8.63 -15.83
N PHE A 28 24.45 -8.05 -14.65
CA PHE A 28 25.50 -7.44 -13.82
C PHE A 28 26.65 -8.42 -13.52
N HIS A 29 26.35 -9.69 -13.21
CA HIS A 29 27.37 -10.72 -12.98
C HIS A 29 28.13 -11.14 -14.24
N GLY A 30 27.51 -11.04 -15.42
CA GLY A 30 28.16 -11.30 -16.70
C GLY A 30 29.13 -10.20 -17.16
N LEU A 31 29.09 -9.03 -16.54
CA LEU A 31 29.91 -7.88 -16.91
C LEU A 31 31.19 -7.79 -16.05
N ILE A 32 32.31 -7.46 -16.70
CA ILE A 32 33.58 -7.21 -16.03
C ILE A 32 33.54 -5.94 -15.17
N SER A 33 34.31 -5.92 -14.08
CA SER A 33 34.30 -4.83 -13.07
C SER A 33 34.60 -3.43 -13.62
N THR A 34 35.33 -3.33 -14.73
CA THR A 34 35.71 -2.07 -15.40
C THR A 34 34.65 -1.55 -16.38
N ASN A 35 33.59 -2.32 -16.64
CA ASN A 35 32.55 -1.91 -17.58
C ASN A 35 31.68 -0.79 -16.98
N PRO A 36 31.53 0.37 -17.64
CA PRO A 36 30.66 1.45 -17.15
C PRO A 36 29.20 1.04 -17.00
N GLU A 37 28.72 0.14 -17.85
CA GLU A 37 27.36 -0.44 -17.80
C GLU A 37 27.11 -1.20 -16.50
N ARG A 38 28.15 -1.80 -15.91
CA ARG A 38 28.04 -2.54 -14.64
C ARG A 38 27.68 -1.61 -13.48
N LYS A 39 28.23 -0.39 -13.45
CA LYS A 39 27.90 0.61 -12.43
C LYS A 39 26.48 1.14 -12.59
N GLU A 40 26.04 1.32 -13.84
CA GLU A 40 24.70 1.79 -14.14
C GLU A 40 23.64 0.74 -13.74
N ILE A 41 23.84 -0.52 -14.11
CA ILE A 41 22.96 -1.62 -13.71
C ILE A 41 22.92 -1.76 -12.18
N ALA A 42 24.06 -1.58 -11.49
CA ALA A 42 24.09 -1.61 -10.04
C ALA A 42 23.16 -0.56 -9.41
N LYS A 43 23.21 0.69 -9.90
CA LYS A 43 22.37 1.78 -9.42
C LYS A 43 20.88 1.52 -9.70
N GLN A 44 20.55 0.96 -10.86
CA GLN A 44 19.19 0.57 -11.23
C GLN A 44 18.64 -0.52 -10.30
N VAL A 45 19.42 -1.60 -10.11
CA VAL A 45 19.08 -2.70 -9.19
C VAL A 45 18.87 -2.18 -7.77
N GLU A 46 19.74 -1.29 -7.28
CA GLU A 46 19.59 -0.70 -5.94
C GLU A 46 18.29 0.11 -5.81
N THR A 47 17.98 0.93 -6.82
CA THR A 47 16.78 1.78 -6.85
C THR A 47 15.51 0.92 -6.86
N GLU A 48 15.44 -0.07 -7.75
CA GLU A 48 14.30 -0.99 -7.84
C GLU A 48 14.13 -1.85 -6.58
N CYS A 49 15.22 -2.33 -5.97
CA CYS A 49 15.15 -3.04 -4.69
C CYS A 49 14.55 -2.17 -3.58
N ASN A 50 14.89 -0.88 -3.54
CA ASN A 50 14.33 0.04 -2.56
C ASN A 50 12.84 0.29 -2.79
N LEU A 51 12.41 0.41 -4.05
CA LEU A 51 11.00 0.53 -4.42
C LEU A 51 10.19 -0.70 -4.00
N ILE A 52 10.67 -1.90 -4.33
CA ILE A 52 10.02 -3.15 -3.94
C ILE A 52 9.93 -3.24 -2.42
N MET A 53 10.99 -2.89 -1.69
CA MET A 53 10.97 -2.90 -0.22
C MET A 53 9.90 -1.96 0.35
N TRP A 54 9.73 -0.78 -0.26
CA TRP A 54 8.66 0.14 0.12
C TRP A 54 7.26 -0.46 -0.14
N GLN A 55 7.01 -1.03 -1.33
CA GLN A 55 5.73 -1.69 -1.65
C GLN A 55 5.42 -2.85 -0.70
N LEU A 56 6.45 -3.62 -0.30
CA LEU A 56 6.29 -4.71 0.67
C LEU A 56 5.93 -4.20 2.07
N ASN A 57 6.45 -3.05 2.48
CA ASN A 57 6.07 -2.44 3.76
C ASN A 57 4.62 -1.97 3.72
N GLU A 58 4.19 -1.35 2.62
CA GLU A 58 2.80 -0.92 2.44
C GLU A 58 1.83 -2.10 2.44
N LEU A 59 2.17 -3.17 1.71
CA LEU A 59 1.38 -4.42 1.74
C LEU A 59 1.32 -5.04 3.13
N ASN A 60 2.41 -4.98 3.90
CA ASN A 60 2.41 -5.47 5.27
C ASN A 60 1.47 -4.66 6.17
N SER A 61 1.52 -3.33 6.09
CA SER A 61 0.61 -2.44 6.81
C SER A 61 -0.85 -2.71 6.45
N ALA A 62 -1.15 -2.89 5.16
CA ALA A 62 -2.50 -3.23 4.71
C ALA A 62 -2.98 -4.59 5.26
N VAL A 63 -2.09 -5.58 5.34
CA VAL A 63 -2.37 -6.89 5.94
C VAL A 63 -2.58 -6.79 7.45
N ASP A 64 -1.83 -5.93 8.14
CA ASP A 64 -2.00 -5.68 9.57
C ASP A 64 -3.37 -5.06 9.87
N VAL A 65 -3.76 -4.01 9.13
CA VAL A 65 -5.10 -3.40 9.23
C VAL A 65 -6.21 -4.40 8.91
N ALA A 66 -6.02 -5.23 7.88
CA ALA A 66 -7.00 -6.24 7.53
C ALA A 66 -7.13 -7.36 8.58
N ALA A 67 -6.05 -7.65 9.33
CA ALA A 67 -6.04 -8.63 10.41
C ALA A 67 -6.81 -8.17 11.65
N GLU A 68 -6.97 -6.85 11.87
CA GLU A 68 -7.79 -6.32 12.97
C GLU A 68 -9.28 -6.57 12.77
N ASN A 69 -9.76 -6.57 11.52
CA ASN A 69 -11.16 -6.82 11.18
C ASN A 69 -11.33 -7.75 9.95
N PRO A 70 -10.98 -9.04 10.05
CA PRO A 70 -10.96 -9.95 8.89
C PRO A 70 -12.34 -10.16 8.25
N ALA A 71 -13.41 -10.14 9.05
CA ALA A 71 -14.79 -10.32 8.58
C ALA A 71 -15.24 -9.21 7.62
N ARG A 72 -14.73 -7.98 7.78
CA ARG A 72 -15.05 -6.85 6.88
C ARG A 72 -14.51 -7.07 5.48
N PHE A 73 -13.40 -7.80 5.35
CA PHE A 73 -12.69 -8.03 4.10
C PHE A 73 -12.91 -9.44 3.54
N ASN A 74 -13.72 -10.27 4.20
CA ASN A 74 -13.90 -11.69 3.88
C ASN A 74 -12.57 -12.47 3.81
N LEU A 75 -11.63 -12.16 4.72
CA LEU A 75 -10.31 -12.80 4.78
C LEU A 75 -10.27 -13.86 5.87
N THR A 76 -9.69 -15.02 5.53
CA THR A 76 -9.43 -16.09 6.50
C THR A 76 -8.06 -15.91 7.15
N SER A 77 -7.85 -16.54 8.31
CA SER A 77 -6.55 -16.56 8.98
C SER A 77 -5.46 -17.22 8.12
N GLU A 78 -5.83 -18.26 7.37
CA GLU A 78 -4.95 -18.94 6.41
C GLU A 78 -4.50 -18.00 5.29
N GLU A 79 -5.42 -17.18 4.77
CA GLU A 79 -5.14 -16.20 3.72
C GLU A 79 -4.20 -15.11 4.24
N LEU A 80 -4.49 -14.51 5.39
CA LEU A 80 -3.63 -13.51 6.03
C LEU A 80 -2.21 -14.06 6.28
N ASN A 81 -2.11 -15.30 6.78
CA ASN A 81 -0.82 -15.95 7.00
C ASN A 81 -0.07 -16.19 5.68
N SER A 82 -0.78 -16.57 4.61
CA SER A 82 -0.20 -16.75 3.28
C SER A 82 0.35 -15.43 2.72
N ARG A 83 -0.36 -14.31 2.92
CA ARG A 83 0.10 -12.96 2.56
C ARG A 83 1.38 -12.58 3.29
N ARG A 84 1.39 -12.72 4.63
CA ARG A 84 2.58 -12.44 5.46
C ARG A 84 3.79 -13.26 5.03
N LYS A 85 3.61 -14.58 4.85
CA LYS A 85 4.67 -15.48 4.38
C LYS A 85 5.23 -15.06 3.02
N TRP A 86 4.37 -14.67 2.09
CA TRP A 86 4.82 -14.19 0.77
C TRP A 86 5.62 -12.89 0.90
N ILE A 87 5.13 -11.91 1.68
CA ILE A 87 5.84 -10.64 1.94
C ILE A 87 7.24 -10.91 2.52
N ASP A 88 7.34 -11.75 3.55
CA ASP A 88 8.60 -12.07 4.22
C ASP A 88 9.58 -12.83 3.30
N ASN A 89 9.06 -13.73 2.47
CA ASN A 89 9.87 -14.43 1.48
C ASN A 89 10.43 -13.47 0.42
N THR A 90 9.60 -12.57 -0.11
CA THR A 90 10.02 -11.56 -1.09
C THR A 90 11.03 -10.59 -0.48
N ARG A 91 10.81 -10.13 0.76
CA ARG A 91 11.75 -9.28 1.51
C ARG A 91 13.14 -9.92 1.64
N ARG A 92 13.19 -11.22 1.97
CA ARG A 92 14.46 -11.97 2.05
C ARG A 92 15.18 -12.05 0.70
N GLN A 93 14.46 -12.27 -0.40
CA GLN A 93 15.05 -12.30 -1.74
C GLN A 93 15.65 -10.95 -2.12
N VAL A 94 14.91 -9.85 -1.94
CA VAL A 94 15.39 -8.49 -2.24
C VAL A 94 16.61 -8.14 -1.40
N ASN A 95 16.61 -8.47 -0.11
CA ASN A 95 17.79 -8.27 0.75
C ASN A 95 19.00 -9.08 0.28
N GLY A 96 18.82 -10.34 -0.13
CA GLY A 96 19.89 -11.16 -0.69
C GLY A 96 20.51 -10.54 -1.95
N ILE A 97 19.70 -9.96 -2.83
CA ILE A 97 20.17 -9.24 -4.03
C ILE A 97 20.95 -7.99 -3.63
N LYS A 98 20.43 -7.18 -2.68
CA LYS A 98 21.13 -5.97 -2.18
C LYS A 98 22.49 -6.30 -1.58
N GLU A 99 22.60 -7.35 -0.77
CA GLU A 99 23.88 -7.73 -0.15
C GLU A 99 24.89 -8.28 -1.18
N THR A 100 24.41 -9.04 -2.17
CA THR A 100 25.25 -9.50 -3.30
C THR A 100 25.76 -8.32 -4.10
N LEU A 101 24.90 -7.33 -4.36
CA LEU A 101 25.26 -6.11 -5.08
C LEU A 101 26.31 -5.29 -4.32
N LYS A 102 26.11 -5.06 -3.01
CA LYS A 102 27.09 -4.37 -2.16
C LYS A 102 28.44 -5.06 -2.18
N THR A 103 28.46 -6.38 -2.02
CA THR A 103 29.71 -7.17 -2.02
C THR A 103 30.42 -7.07 -3.37
N ALA A 104 29.67 -7.11 -4.48
CA ALA A 104 30.25 -7.07 -5.83
C ALA A 104 30.66 -5.66 -6.30
N THR A 105 30.14 -4.61 -5.67
CA THR A 105 30.47 -3.20 -5.94
C THR A 105 31.48 -2.62 -4.95
N ALA A 106 31.70 -3.28 -3.81
CA ALA A 106 32.76 -2.94 -2.88
C ALA A 106 34.13 -3.01 -3.58
N ALA A 107 34.95 -1.96 -3.41
CA ALA A 107 36.31 -1.95 -3.91
C ALA A 107 37.13 -3.08 -3.25
N PRO A 108 38.04 -3.74 -3.97
CA PRO A 108 38.92 -4.73 -3.37
C PRO A 108 39.75 -4.04 -2.28
N GLN A 109 39.61 -4.50 -1.03
CA GLN A 109 40.54 -4.14 0.04
C GLN A 109 41.88 -4.78 -0.30
N LEU A 110 42.78 -4.01 -0.92
CA LEU A 110 44.16 -4.45 -1.15
C LEU A 110 44.88 -4.56 0.20
N PRO A 111 45.57 -5.67 0.49
CA PRO A 111 46.56 -5.70 1.57
C PRO A 111 47.68 -4.70 1.23
N PRO A 112 48.34 -4.08 2.23
CA PRO A 112 49.36 -3.07 1.97
C PRO A 112 50.56 -3.72 1.25
N GLN A 113 50.93 -3.23 0.06
CA GLN A 113 52.12 -3.69 -0.67
C GLN A 113 52.95 -2.55 -1.27
N ASP A 114 54.27 -2.77 -1.22
CA ASP A 114 55.39 -1.86 -1.37
C ASP A 114 55.53 -1.08 -2.70
N ASN A 115 56.11 0.11 -2.55
CA ASN A 115 56.36 1.21 -3.50
C ASN A 115 57.29 0.91 -4.70
N LYS A 116 57.09 -0.17 -5.47
CA LYS A 116 57.87 -0.40 -6.71
C LYS A 116 57.05 -0.51 -8.00
N PHE A 117 55.72 -0.46 -7.93
CA PHE A 117 54.84 -0.53 -9.11
C PHE A 117 54.29 0.84 -9.58
N GLN A 118 54.54 1.94 -8.85
CA GLN A 118 53.99 3.27 -9.16
C GLN A 118 54.38 3.80 -10.55
N GLN A 119 55.62 3.55 -11.01
CA GLN A 119 56.17 4.23 -12.18
C GLN A 119 55.64 3.70 -13.53
N ALA A 120 55.18 2.45 -13.56
CA ALA A 120 54.49 1.87 -14.72
C ALA A 120 53.00 2.27 -14.77
N ASN A 121 52.42 2.64 -13.62
CA ASN A 121 51.02 3.00 -13.47
C ASN A 121 50.73 4.42 -14.02
N ASP A 122 51.65 5.38 -13.82
CA ASP A 122 51.47 6.77 -14.27
C ASP A 122 51.30 6.91 -15.80
N LYS A 123 51.95 6.04 -16.59
CA LYS A 123 51.87 6.09 -18.05
C LYS A 123 50.58 5.44 -18.60
N PHE A 124 49.94 4.57 -17.82
CA PHE A 124 48.64 3.98 -18.13
C PHE A 124 47.48 4.90 -17.67
N LEU A 125 47.64 5.57 -16.53
CA LEU A 125 46.66 6.51 -15.97
C LEU A 125 46.40 7.75 -16.86
N GLY A 126 47.41 8.24 -17.57
CA GLY A 126 47.26 9.41 -18.46
C GLY A 126 46.37 9.17 -19.69
N GLY A 127 46.34 7.96 -20.24
CA GLY A 127 45.47 7.60 -21.37
C GLY A 127 44.02 7.27 -20.95
N GLU A 128 43.85 6.82 -19.71
CA GLU A 128 42.53 6.52 -19.13
C GLU A 128 41.77 7.80 -18.72
N PHE A 129 42.50 8.87 -18.37
CA PHE A 129 41.95 10.16 -17.93
C PHE A 129 41.05 10.82 -18.96
N ASP A 130 41.45 10.84 -20.24
CA ASP A 130 40.66 11.44 -21.32
C ASP A 130 39.38 10.65 -21.62
N LYS A 131 39.43 9.32 -21.51
CA LYS A 131 38.23 8.47 -21.56
C LYS A 131 37.30 8.74 -20.39
N GLN A 132 37.86 8.93 -19.19
CA GLN A 132 37.10 9.17 -17.97
C GLN A 132 36.38 10.53 -18.00
N GLN A 133 37.00 11.57 -18.57
CA GLN A 133 36.34 12.88 -18.75
C GLN A 133 35.17 12.84 -19.74
N LEU A 134 35.29 12.06 -20.83
CA LEU A 134 34.19 11.84 -21.78
C LEU A 134 33.03 11.07 -21.14
N ILE A 135 33.33 10.15 -20.24
CA ILE A 135 32.33 9.38 -19.47
C ILE A 135 31.62 10.28 -18.44
N ILE A 136 32.36 11.16 -17.75
CA ILE A 136 31.78 12.13 -16.80
C ILE A 136 30.82 13.09 -17.53
N LYS A 137 31.21 13.63 -18.69
CA LYS A 137 30.32 14.49 -19.49
C LYS A 137 29.05 13.79 -19.98
N LYS A 138 29.11 12.48 -20.27
CA LYS A 138 27.91 11.68 -20.62
C LYS A 138 27.04 11.36 -19.40
N GLN A 139 27.62 11.32 -18.20
CA GLN A 139 26.89 11.11 -16.94
C GLN A 139 26.14 12.37 -16.48
N ASP A 140 26.64 13.58 -16.78
CA ASP A 140 25.92 14.84 -16.48
C ASP A 140 24.59 14.96 -17.25
N GLN A 141 24.54 14.52 -18.51
CA GLN A 141 23.27 14.49 -19.27
C GLN A 141 22.25 13.48 -18.71
N ALA A 142 22.71 12.37 -18.11
CA ALA A 142 21.85 11.39 -17.47
C ALA A 142 21.39 11.82 -16.06
N LEU A 143 22.15 12.71 -15.40
CA LEU A 143 21.75 13.32 -14.13
C LEU A 143 20.56 14.27 -14.32
N ASP A 144 20.49 15.02 -15.43
CA ASP A 144 19.32 15.87 -15.77
C ASP A 144 18.03 15.07 -15.94
N GLU A 145 18.10 13.87 -16.52
CA GLU A 145 16.92 13.01 -16.73
C GLU A 145 16.47 12.35 -15.41
N ILE A 146 17.42 11.96 -14.56
CA ILE A 146 17.15 11.48 -13.20
C ILE A 146 16.61 12.61 -12.32
N GLU A 147 17.10 13.84 -12.47
CA GLU A 147 16.58 15.01 -11.77
C GLU A 147 15.11 15.26 -12.13
N GLN A 148 14.72 15.09 -13.41
CA GLN A 148 13.32 15.15 -13.81
C GLN A 148 12.46 14.04 -13.17
N HIS A 149 13.00 12.83 -13.01
CA HIS A 149 12.30 11.71 -12.38
C HIS A 149 12.15 11.92 -10.87
N VAL A 150 13.21 12.37 -10.18
CA VAL A 150 13.20 12.72 -8.75
C VAL A 150 12.27 13.91 -8.48
N ASN A 151 12.23 14.91 -9.36
CA ASN A 151 11.33 16.05 -9.25
C ASN A 151 9.86 15.64 -9.46
N ARG A 152 9.59 14.66 -10.35
CA ARG A 152 8.26 14.07 -10.52
C ARG A 152 7.83 13.23 -9.31
N ILE A 153 8.75 12.48 -8.71
CA ILE A 153 8.53 11.73 -7.46
C ILE A 153 8.28 12.68 -6.30
N GLY A 154 9.04 13.78 -6.19
CA GLY A 154 8.83 14.80 -5.18
C GLY A 154 7.45 15.47 -5.30
N ARG A 155 7.00 15.75 -6.53
CA ARG A 155 5.65 16.27 -6.78
C ARG A 155 4.55 15.26 -6.43
N MET A 156 4.75 13.99 -6.73
CA MET A 156 3.80 12.92 -6.39
C MET A 156 3.76 12.65 -4.88
N GLY A 157 4.91 12.64 -4.19
CA GLY A 157 4.98 12.50 -2.74
C GLY A 157 4.33 13.66 -1.99
N ARG A 158 4.40 14.88 -2.55
CA ARG A 158 3.71 16.05 -2.00
C ARG A 158 2.20 15.99 -2.21
N ALA A 159 1.76 15.55 -3.38
CA ALA A 159 0.33 15.32 -3.67
C ALA A 159 -0.25 14.22 -2.76
N ILE A 160 0.47 13.12 -2.54
CA ILE A 160 0.07 12.06 -1.60
C ILE A 160 0.00 12.59 -0.16
N GLY A 161 0.96 13.42 0.25
CA GLY A 161 0.93 14.06 1.58
C GLY A 161 -0.30 14.96 1.78
N GLU A 162 -0.62 15.81 0.79
CA GLU A 162 -1.82 16.66 0.82
C GLU A 162 -3.12 15.85 0.79
N GLU A 163 -3.15 14.74 0.06
CA GLU A 163 -4.32 13.89 -0.06
C GLU A 163 -4.53 13.00 1.19
N LEU A 164 -3.46 12.60 1.87
CA LEU A 164 -3.51 11.97 3.19
C LEU A 164 -4.00 12.95 4.27
N GLU A 165 -3.57 14.21 4.23
CA GLU A 165 -4.08 15.24 5.14
C GLU A 165 -5.56 15.56 4.87
N GLN A 166 -5.99 15.52 3.60
CA GLN A 166 -7.41 15.62 3.24
C GLN A 166 -8.21 14.40 3.68
N HIS A 167 -7.65 13.20 3.58
CA HIS A 167 -8.29 11.98 4.07
C HIS A 167 -8.43 11.98 5.60
N GLU A 168 -7.48 12.54 6.35
CA GLU A 168 -7.61 12.73 7.81
C GLU A 168 -8.78 13.66 8.16
N ARG A 169 -8.96 14.76 7.41
CA ARG A 169 -10.10 15.67 7.59
C ARG A 169 -11.43 15.04 7.19
N LEU A 170 -11.45 14.26 6.11
CA LEU A 170 -12.64 13.54 5.65
C LEU A 170 -13.05 12.42 6.61
N ILE A 171 -12.09 11.76 7.26
CA ILE A 171 -12.35 10.76 8.31
C ILE A 171 -12.98 11.42 9.55
N ASN A 172 -12.52 12.61 9.94
CA ASN A 172 -13.11 13.35 11.06
C ASN A 172 -14.55 13.83 10.76
N GLU A 173 -14.84 14.20 9.51
CA GLU A 173 -16.19 14.58 9.08
C GLU A 173 -17.11 13.36 8.99
N LEU A 174 -16.60 12.23 8.51
CA LEU A 174 -17.31 10.95 8.49
C LEU A 174 -17.65 10.46 9.92
N ASP A 175 -16.76 10.64 10.89
CA ASP A 175 -17.01 10.32 12.30
C ASP A 175 -18.17 11.16 12.88
N SER A 176 -18.22 12.45 12.54
CA SER A 176 -19.31 13.36 12.91
C SER A 176 -20.67 12.96 12.26
N ASP A 177 -20.64 12.56 10.99
CA ASP A 177 -21.82 12.07 10.27
C ASP A 177 -22.31 10.71 10.81
N VAL A 178 -21.40 9.85 11.26
CA VAL A 178 -21.73 8.59 11.94
C VAL A 178 -22.38 8.87 13.29
N ASP A 179 -21.86 9.81 14.08
CA ASP A 179 -22.42 10.17 15.39
C ASP A 179 -23.82 10.80 15.28
N THR A 180 -24.04 11.66 14.29
CA THR A 180 -25.37 12.24 14.01
C THR A 180 -26.35 11.19 13.48
N THR A 181 -25.90 10.28 12.63
CA THR A 181 -26.71 9.14 12.16
C THR A 181 -27.08 8.20 13.31
N HIS A 182 -26.13 7.88 14.20
CA HIS A 182 -26.37 7.08 15.41
C HIS A 182 -27.40 7.74 16.33
N SER A 183 -27.31 9.07 16.52
CA SER A 183 -28.26 9.85 17.31
C SER A 183 -29.68 9.84 16.71
N ARG A 184 -29.80 9.95 15.37
CA ARG A 184 -31.08 9.86 14.65
C ARG A 184 -31.67 8.46 14.70
N LEU A 185 -30.84 7.42 14.54
CA LEU A 185 -31.25 6.03 14.69
C LEU A 185 -31.78 5.77 16.11
N LYS A 186 -31.10 6.27 17.14
CA LYS A 186 -31.55 6.18 18.54
C LYS A 186 -32.90 6.88 18.77
N ALA A 187 -33.10 8.07 18.19
CA ALA A 187 -34.37 8.79 18.27
C ALA A 187 -35.50 8.03 17.54
N THR A 188 -35.20 7.43 16.39
CA THR A 188 -36.16 6.64 15.61
C THR A 188 -36.53 5.35 16.34
N ALA A 189 -35.55 4.65 16.91
CA ALA A 189 -35.77 3.50 17.76
C ALA A 189 -36.66 3.83 18.98
N LYS A 190 -36.41 4.97 19.63
CA LYS A 190 -37.23 5.45 20.75
C LYS A 190 -38.69 5.72 20.34
N LYS A 191 -38.90 6.39 19.20
CA LYS A 191 -40.26 6.59 18.64
C LYS A 191 -40.95 5.28 18.30
N MET A 192 -40.22 4.31 17.74
CA MET A 192 -40.75 2.99 17.44
C MET A 192 -41.18 2.25 18.71
N GLN A 193 -40.37 2.32 19.77
CA GLN A 193 -40.71 1.77 21.08
C GLN A 193 -41.94 2.44 21.69
N GLU A 194 -42.07 3.75 21.51
CA GLU A 194 -43.22 4.53 21.98
C GLU A 194 -44.50 4.21 21.20
N ILE A 195 -44.40 4.01 19.88
CA ILE A 195 -45.51 3.54 19.03
C ILE A 195 -45.94 2.13 19.44
N ILE A 196 -45.00 1.21 19.65
CA ILE A 196 -45.29 -0.15 20.13
C ILE A 196 -46.02 -0.08 21.47
N ARG A 197 -45.58 0.78 22.39
CA ARG A 197 -46.23 0.95 23.69
C ARG A 197 -47.62 1.60 23.59
N LYS A 198 -47.82 2.52 22.65
CA LYS A 198 -49.08 3.23 22.41
C LYS A 198 -50.09 2.40 21.59
N SER A 199 -49.59 1.45 20.79
CA SER A 199 -50.39 0.46 20.05
C SER A 199 -51.04 -0.57 20.99
N GLY A 200 -50.53 -0.73 22.22
CA GLY A 200 -51.13 -1.56 23.26
C GLY A 200 -52.10 -0.82 24.18
N SER A 201 -52.86 0.17 23.68
CA SER A 201 -53.72 1.01 24.52
C SER A 201 -55.17 0.55 24.59
N ASN A 202 -55.69 0.53 25.81
CA ASN A 202 -57.08 0.37 26.25
C ASN A 202 -58.12 1.20 25.45
N THR A 203 -57.69 2.17 24.64
CA THR A 203 -58.53 2.91 23.69
C THR A 203 -59.11 2.01 22.60
N GLN A 204 -58.34 1.05 22.09
CA GLN A 204 -58.81 0.12 21.07
C GLN A 204 -59.85 -0.84 21.65
N LEU A 205 -59.64 -1.26 22.91
CA LEU A 205 -60.61 -2.03 23.70
C LEU A 205 -61.90 -1.23 23.98
N GLY A 206 -61.78 0.07 24.28
CA GLY A 206 -62.93 0.96 24.49
C GLY A 206 -63.78 1.15 23.22
N ILE A 207 -63.15 1.27 22.05
CA ILE A 207 -63.87 1.36 20.75
C ILE A 207 -64.61 0.05 20.45
N ILE A 208 -64.01 -1.11 20.73
CA ILE A 208 -64.66 -2.40 20.55
C ILE A 208 -65.90 -2.51 21.45
N VAL A 209 -65.77 -2.15 22.74
CA VAL A 209 -66.90 -2.15 23.68
C VAL A 209 -68.00 -1.17 23.23
N PHE A 210 -67.64 0.03 22.79
CA PHE A 210 -68.59 1.01 22.26
C PHE A 210 -69.35 0.50 21.02
N LEU A 211 -68.64 -0.11 20.07
CA LEU A 211 -69.25 -0.72 18.88
C LEU A 211 -70.22 -1.85 19.25
N ILE A 212 -69.88 -2.68 20.24
CA ILE A 212 -70.77 -3.74 20.74
C ILE A 212 -72.06 -3.15 21.31
N VAL A 213 -71.99 -2.07 22.09
CA VAL A 213 -73.18 -1.40 22.65
C VAL A 213 -74.05 -0.81 21.55
N VAL A 214 -73.47 -0.14 20.55
CA VAL A 214 -74.22 0.42 19.41
C VAL A 214 -74.92 -0.70 18.63
N LEU A 215 -74.24 -1.82 18.41
CA LEU A 215 -74.80 -2.98 17.71
C LEU A 215 -76.00 -3.57 18.49
N LEU A 216 -75.90 -3.66 19.81
CA LEU A 216 -77.02 -4.13 20.65
C LEU A 216 -78.24 -3.20 20.58
N VAL A 217 -78.04 -1.88 20.60
CA VAL A 217 -79.14 -0.91 20.47
C VAL A 217 -79.83 -1.04 19.10
N LEU A 218 -79.05 -1.16 18.02
CA LEU A 218 -79.60 -1.35 16.68
C LEU A 218 -80.35 -2.69 16.55
N ALA A 219 -79.82 -3.76 17.15
CA ALA A 219 -80.49 -5.06 17.15
C ALA A 219 -81.83 -4.99 17.90
N ILE A 220 -81.87 -4.36 19.08
CA ILE A 220 -83.11 -4.18 19.84
C ILE A 220 -84.13 -3.36 19.03
N PHE A 221 -83.70 -2.30 18.35
CA PHE A 221 -84.58 -1.49 17.50
C PHE A 221 -85.05 -2.21 16.24
N ALA A 222 -84.25 -3.14 15.70
CA ALA A 222 -84.60 -3.90 14.49
C ALA A 222 -85.54 -5.09 14.76
N PHE A 223 -85.52 -5.64 15.98
CA PHE A 223 -86.32 -6.81 16.39
C PHE A 223 -87.54 -6.47 17.28
N ASN A 224 -87.71 -5.21 17.68
CA ASN A 224 -88.97 -4.66 18.24
C ASN A 224 -89.76 -3.94 17.16
#